data_AF-A0AA97KW95-F1
#
_entry.id   AF-A0AA97KW95-F1
#
_cell.length_a   1.000
_cell.length_b   1.000
_cell.length_c   1.000
_cell.angle_alpha   90.00
_cell.angle_beta   90.00
_cell.angle_gamma   90.00
#
_symmetry.space_group_name_H-M   'P 1'
#
loop_
_entity.id
_entity.type
_entity.pdbx_description
1 polymer ?
#
loop_
_entity_poly.entity_id
_entity_poly.type
_entity_poly.pdbx_seq_one_letter_code
_entity_poly.pdbx_strand_id
1 'polypeptide(L)'
;MISKEDWKCIIQRVRNQPLRKTQEDLCTKMMKIIIVLLLAVLIPPQYTRAQSCTQSCTVDNVINLMVKSSAEAIVSSILSKVDMICTNVSARGADVSCPSGYKATSCACGMACGSWDIRGNSDCHCQCRNIDWTSARCCKIGLLSE
;
A
#
# COMPACT_ATOMS: atom_id res chain seq x y z
N MET A 1 -46.00 -33.10 80.15
CA MET A 1 -44.58 -33.53 80.09
C MET A 1 -44.48 -34.68 79.10
N ILE A 2 -43.86 -34.46 77.94
CA ILE A 2 -43.51 -35.52 76.99
C ILE A 2 -42.26 -36.24 77.55
N SER A 3 -42.24 -37.57 77.49
CA SER A 3 -41.18 -38.41 78.08
C SER A 3 -39.86 -38.27 77.32
N LYS A 4 -38.72 -38.45 78.01
CA LYS A 4 -37.37 -38.41 77.40
C LYS A 4 -37.18 -39.44 76.27
N GLU A 5 -38.00 -40.48 76.21
CA GLU A 5 -37.94 -41.50 75.16
C GLU A 5 -38.65 -41.08 73.85
N ASP A 6 -39.65 -40.20 73.91
CA ASP A 6 -40.30 -39.64 72.71
C ASP A 6 -39.36 -38.69 71.95
N TRP A 7 -38.44 -38.02 72.67
CA TRP A 7 -37.45 -37.14 72.05
C TRP A 7 -36.41 -37.89 71.23
N LYS A 8 -36.04 -39.11 71.63
CA LYS A 8 -35.10 -39.95 70.86
C LYS A 8 -35.71 -40.39 69.54
N CYS A 9 -37.01 -40.68 69.51
CA CYS A 9 -37.73 -41.10 68.30
C CYS A 9 -37.79 -39.97 67.25
N ILE A 10 -37.93 -38.72 67.69
CA ILE A 10 -37.96 -37.53 66.81
C ILE A 10 -36.57 -37.22 66.25
N ILE A 11 -35.52 -37.26 67.08
CA ILE A 11 -34.14 -37.00 66.61
C ILE A 11 -33.67 -38.09 65.63
N GLN A 12 -34.04 -39.35 65.85
CA GLN A 12 -33.68 -40.45 64.95
C GLN A 12 -34.38 -40.33 63.58
N ARG A 13 -35.61 -39.78 63.54
CA ARG A 13 -36.35 -39.53 62.28
C ARG A 13 -35.77 -38.38 61.46
N VAL A 14 -35.24 -37.34 62.10
CA VAL A 14 -34.63 -36.19 61.41
C VAL A 14 -33.23 -36.53 60.88
N ARG A 15 -32.49 -37.43 61.54
CA ARG A 15 -31.11 -37.77 61.17
C ARG A 15 -31.00 -38.67 59.92
N ASN A 16 -32.07 -39.36 59.52
CA ASN A 16 -32.06 -40.37 58.44
C ASN A 16 -32.74 -39.92 57.12
N GLN A 17 -32.74 -38.64 56.76
CA GLN A 17 -33.12 -38.22 55.39
C GLN A 17 -31.89 -37.89 54.52
N PRO A 18 -31.52 -38.76 53.54
CA PRO A 18 -30.35 -38.57 52.68
C PRO A 18 -30.63 -37.68 51.44
N LEU A 19 -31.80 -37.06 51.33
CA LEU A 19 -32.30 -36.45 50.10
C LEU A 19 -32.08 -34.93 49.97
N ARG A 20 -31.57 -34.24 51.01
CA ARG A 20 -31.53 -32.76 51.00
C ARG A 20 -30.21 -32.16 50.51
N LYS A 21 -29.06 -32.85 50.64
CA LYS A 21 -27.76 -32.33 50.20
C LYS A 21 -27.50 -32.46 48.69
N THR A 22 -28.06 -33.45 48.02
CA THR A 22 -27.87 -33.66 46.57
C THR A 22 -28.68 -32.68 45.72
N GLN A 23 -29.77 -32.14 46.24
CA GLN A 23 -30.66 -31.24 45.49
C GLN A 23 -30.14 -29.80 45.41
N GLU A 24 -29.49 -29.30 46.48
CA GLU A 24 -28.87 -27.97 46.50
C GLU A 24 -27.62 -27.90 45.61
N ASP A 25 -26.84 -28.99 45.56
CA ASP A 25 -25.61 -29.06 44.76
C ASP A 25 -25.89 -29.17 43.26
N LEU A 26 -26.98 -29.87 42.89
CA LEU A 26 -27.45 -29.96 41.51
C LEU A 26 -28.03 -28.62 41.02
N CYS A 27 -28.82 -27.93 41.83
CA CYS A 27 -29.38 -26.63 41.49
C CYS A 27 -28.28 -25.56 41.32
N THR A 28 -27.26 -25.57 42.18
CA THR A 28 -26.11 -24.66 42.08
C THR A 28 -25.25 -24.94 40.85
N LYS A 29 -25.06 -26.21 40.48
CA LYS A 29 -24.40 -26.60 39.22
C LYS A 29 -25.20 -26.19 37.99
N MET A 30 -26.52 -26.43 37.99
CA MET A 30 -27.37 -26.06 36.85
C MET A 30 -27.46 -24.55 36.67
N MET A 31 -27.54 -23.76 37.74
CA MET A 31 -27.57 -22.30 37.65
C MET A 31 -26.25 -21.74 37.09
N LYS A 32 -25.11 -22.34 37.47
CA LYS A 32 -23.80 -21.98 36.89
C LYS A 32 -23.70 -22.32 35.40
N ILE A 33 -24.21 -23.49 34.98
CA ILE A 33 -24.23 -23.90 33.57
C ILE A 33 -25.12 -22.96 32.74
N ILE A 34 -26.30 -22.59 33.26
CA ILE A 34 -27.21 -21.67 32.58
C ILE A 34 -26.59 -20.28 32.45
N ILE A 35 -25.90 -19.78 33.49
CA ILE A 35 -25.19 -18.49 33.43
C ILE A 35 -24.07 -18.51 32.37
N VAL A 36 -23.29 -19.60 32.29
CA VAL A 36 -22.23 -19.75 31.28
C VAL A 36 -22.81 -19.82 29.86
N LEU A 37 -23.92 -20.53 29.67
CA LEU A 37 -24.62 -20.59 28.38
C LEU A 37 -25.23 -19.25 27.96
N LEU A 38 -25.81 -18.50 28.90
CA LEU A 38 -26.33 -17.15 28.65
C LEU A 38 -25.21 -16.17 28.29
N LEU A 39 -24.04 -16.26 28.96
CA LEU A 39 -22.87 -15.47 28.61
C LEU A 39 -22.35 -15.83 27.20
N ALA A 40 -22.34 -17.10 26.81
CA ALA A 40 -21.90 -17.51 25.47
C ALA A 40 -22.83 -17.02 24.34
N VAL A 41 -24.14 -16.89 24.61
CA VAL A 41 -25.14 -16.43 23.63
C VAL A 41 -25.19 -14.89 23.55
N LEU A 42 -24.88 -14.20 24.64
CA LEU A 42 -24.86 -12.73 24.71
C LEU A 42 -23.53 -12.10 24.27
N ILE A 43 -22.54 -12.90 23.84
CA ILE A 43 -21.36 -12.39 23.15
C ILE A 43 -21.70 -12.38 21.65
N PRO A 44 -21.94 -11.20 21.03
CA PRO A 44 -22.16 -11.14 19.61
C PRO A 44 -20.97 -11.77 18.85
N PRO A 45 -21.19 -12.46 17.71
CA PRO A 45 -20.11 -13.04 16.90
C PRO A 45 -19.10 -12.00 16.41
N GLN A 46 -19.36 -10.69 16.58
CA GLN A 46 -18.36 -9.65 16.37
C GLN A 46 -17.21 -9.61 17.40
N TYR A 47 -17.26 -10.37 18.51
CA TYR A 47 -16.12 -10.45 19.46
C TYR A 47 -15.17 -11.64 19.23
N THR A 48 -15.50 -12.59 18.35
CA THR A 48 -14.53 -13.61 17.88
C THR A 48 -13.77 -13.16 16.63
N ARG A 49 -14.05 -11.96 16.11
CA ARG A 49 -13.06 -11.18 15.36
C ARG A 49 -12.12 -10.44 16.31
N ALA A 50 -11.36 -11.19 17.10
CA ALA A 50 -9.93 -10.89 17.20
C ALA A 50 -9.24 -11.34 15.90
N GLN A 51 -9.84 -11.02 14.75
CA GLN A 51 -9.13 -10.93 13.50
C GLN A 51 -8.38 -9.61 13.61
N SER A 52 -7.28 -9.72 14.35
CA SER A 52 -6.07 -8.99 14.10
C SER A 52 -6.33 -7.53 13.75
N CYS A 53 -6.17 -6.68 14.76
CA CYS A 53 -5.37 -5.48 14.57
C CYS A 53 -3.94 -5.87 14.08
N THR A 54 -3.84 -6.58 12.95
CA THR A 54 -2.95 -6.23 11.86
C THR A 54 -3.63 -5.06 11.14
N GLN A 55 -4.03 -4.02 11.86
CA GLN A 55 -3.10 -2.92 11.79
C GLN A 55 -1.68 -3.39 12.07
N SER A 56 -0.96 -3.62 10.97
CA SER A 56 0.33 -2.98 10.84
C SER A 56 0.21 -1.51 11.24
N CYS A 57 0.04 -1.20 12.53
CA CYS A 57 0.60 0.00 13.16
C CYS A 57 2.08 -0.30 13.41
N THR A 58 2.69 -1.05 12.51
CA THR A 58 4.08 -1.44 12.54
C THR A 58 4.86 -0.25 11.99
N VAL A 59 6.09 -0.12 12.47
CA VAL A 59 7.08 0.86 12.04
C VAL A 59 7.05 1.08 10.51
N ASP A 60 6.71 0.05 9.73
CA ASP A 60 6.48 0.08 8.27
C ASP A 60 5.54 1.18 7.77
N ASN A 61 4.41 1.45 8.44
CA ASN A 61 3.49 2.51 7.99
C ASN A 61 4.09 3.90 8.20
N VAL A 62 4.83 4.09 9.30
CA VAL A 62 5.54 5.35 9.58
C VAL A 62 6.73 5.51 8.63
N ILE A 63 7.47 4.43 8.36
CA ILE A 63 8.56 4.40 7.37
C ILE A 63 8.02 4.75 5.98
N ASN A 64 6.91 4.16 5.55
CA ASN A 64 6.32 4.45 4.24
C ASN A 64 5.93 5.92 4.10
N LEU A 65 5.37 6.55 5.15
CA LEU A 65 5.05 7.97 5.14
C LEU A 65 6.31 8.85 5.06
N MET A 66 7.35 8.52 5.83
CA MET A 66 8.62 9.25 5.79
C MET A 66 9.34 9.10 4.44
N VAL A 67 9.36 7.89 3.87
CA VAL A 67 9.91 7.61 2.54
C VAL A 67 9.16 8.41 1.49
N LYS A 68 7.82 8.42 1.54
CA LYS A 68 7.01 9.21 0.60
C LYS A 68 7.33 10.71 0.70
N SER A 69 7.32 11.28 1.90
CA SER A 69 7.60 12.71 2.10
C SER A 69 9.03 13.08 1.66
N SER A 70 10.01 12.23 1.97
CA SER A 70 11.39 12.43 1.53
C SER A 70 11.53 12.31 0.02
N ALA A 71 10.87 11.33 -0.59
CA ALA A 71 10.88 11.14 -2.04
C ALA A 71 10.22 12.33 -2.76
N GLU A 72 9.08 12.84 -2.27
CA GLU A 72 8.43 14.03 -2.83
C GLU A 72 9.35 15.26 -2.76
N ALA A 73 10.04 15.48 -1.63
CA ALA A 73 11.00 16.57 -1.49
C ALA A 73 12.19 16.43 -2.44
N ILE A 74 12.78 15.23 -2.54
CA ILE A 74 13.90 14.93 -3.44
C ILE A 74 13.48 15.11 -4.90
N VAL A 75 12.34 14.53 -5.29
CA VAL A 75 11.81 14.65 -6.66
C VAL A 75 11.56 16.10 -7.01
N SER A 76 10.95 16.89 -6.12
CA SER A 76 10.75 18.33 -6.32
C SER A 76 12.07 19.07 -6.54
N SER A 77 13.08 18.79 -5.72
CA SER A 77 14.41 19.40 -5.86
C SER A 77 15.18 18.96 -7.10
N ILE A 78 14.94 17.75 -7.63
CA ILE A 78 15.57 17.28 -8.86
C ILE A 78 14.85 17.90 -10.05
N LEU A 79 13.51 17.89 -10.05
CA LEU A 79 12.70 18.44 -11.14
C LEU A 79 12.96 19.93 -11.37
N SER A 80 13.28 20.70 -10.32
CA SER A 80 13.68 22.11 -10.48
C SER A 80 15.03 22.31 -11.20
N LYS A 81 15.85 21.25 -11.31
CA LYS A 81 17.14 21.24 -12.00
C LYS A 81 17.10 20.49 -13.34
N VAL A 82 15.96 19.87 -13.67
CA VAL A 82 15.77 19.21 -14.96
C VAL A 82 15.52 20.27 -16.03
N ASP A 83 16.28 20.18 -17.10
CA ASP A 83 16.13 21.08 -18.25
C ASP A 83 16.25 20.31 -19.58
N MET A 84 15.81 20.96 -20.66
CA MET A 84 15.96 20.49 -22.02
C MET A 84 17.29 20.99 -22.60
N ILE A 85 18.29 20.12 -22.59
CA ILE A 85 19.61 20.41 -23.13
C ILE A 85 19.58 20.18 -24.64
N CYS A 86 19.81 21.23 -25.42
CA CYS A 86 19.77 21.16 -26.88
C CYS A 86 21.10 21.61 -27.51
N THR A 87 21.46 20.95 -28.61
CA THR A 87 22.59 21.30 -29.48
C THR A 87 22.16 21.25 -30.93
N ASN A 88 22.91 21.91 -31.81
CA ASN A 88 22.75 21.78 -33.25
C ASN A 88 23.88 20.91 -33.79
N VAL A 89 23.53 19.95 -34.63
CA VAL A 89 24.51 19.16 -35.39
C VAL A 89 24.24 19.38 -36.86
N SER A 90 25.29 19.69 -37.62
CA SER A 90 25.17 19.93 -39.06
C SER A 90 26.19 19.11 -39.82
N ALA A 91 25.78 18.63 -40.99
CA ALA A 91 26.63 17.87 -41.91
C ALA A 91 26.37 18.31 -43.35
N ARG A 92 27.32 17.99 -44.25
CA ARG A 92 27.12 18.15 -45.69
C ARG A 92 26.19 17.07 -46.23
N GLY A 93 25.47 17.39 -47.29
CA GLY A 93 24.50 16.49 -47.91
C GLY A 93 23.14 16.53 -47.20
N ALA A 94 22.29 15.55 -47.51
CA ALA A 94 20.88 15.54 -47.15
C ALA A 94 20.58 14.92 -45.77
N ASP A 95 21.57 14.33 -45.10
CA ASP A 95 21.36 13.53 -43.90
C ASP A 95 22.28 14.00 -42.77
N VAL A 96 21.74 14.07 -41.56
CA VAL A 96 22.53 14.27 -40.33
C VAL A 96 21.87 13.56 -39.16
N SER A 97 22.68 12.97 -38.30
CA SER A 97 22.22 12.25 -37.10
C SER A 97 22.57 13.01 -35.83
N CYS A 98 21.63 13.05 -34.90
CA CYS A 98 21.88 13.52 -33.55
C CYS A 98 22.86 12.61 -32.81
N PRO A 99 23.63 13.15 -31.85
CA PRO A 99 24.52 12.34 -31.01
C PRO A 99 23.72 11.33 -30.18
N SER A 100 24.37 10.25 -29.76
CA SER A 100 23.73 9.25 -28.89
C SER A 100 23.13 9.89 -27.63
N GLY A 101 21.90 9.50 -27.31
CA GLY A 101 21.14 10.04 -26.18
C GLY A 101 20.39 11.34 -26.46
N TYR A 102 20.52 11.92 -27.66
CA TYR A 102 19.71 13.04 -28.11
C TYR A 102 18.65 12.59 -29.12
N LYS A 103 17.52 13.30 -29.16
CA LYS A 103 16.48 13.14 -30.18
C LYS A 103 16.44 14.37 -31.07
N ALA A 104 16.15 14.19 -32.35
CA ALA A 104 15.88 15.29 -33.25
C ALA A 104 14.52 15.92 -32.90
N THR A 105 14.48 17.23 -32.67
CA THR A 105 13.24 17.99 -32.44
C THR A 105 12.84 18.83 -33.64
N SER A 106 13.81 19.21 -34.48
CA SER A 106 13.57 19.85 -35.77
C SER A 106 14.77 19.66 -36.70
N CYS A 107 14.53 19.87 -38.00
CA CYS A 107 15.57 19.89 -39.01
C CYS A 107 15.57 21.24 -39.75
N ALA A 108 16.72 21.59 -40.29
CA ALA A 108 16.89 22.67 -41.24
C ALA A 108 17.73 22.18 -42.41
N CYS A 109 17.40 22.64 -43.60
CA CYS A 109 18.07 22.25 -44.84
C CYS A 109 18.61 23.49 -45.53
N GLY A 110 19.74 23.34 -46.21
CA GLY A 110 20.22 24.34 -47.14
C GLY A 110 19.37 24.41 -48.41
N MET A 111 19.83 25.21 -49.37
CA MET A 111 19.12 25.50 -50.63
C MET A 111 17.65 25.97 -50.46
N ALA A 112 17.33 26.63 -49.35
CA ALA A 112 15.98 27.05 -49.00
C ALA A 112 14.94 25.90 -48.99
N CYS A 113 15.39 24.66 -48.76
CA CYS A 113 14.51 23.50 -48.69
C CYS A 113 13.73 23.48 -47.37
N GLY A 114 12.40 23.56 -47.45
CA GLY A 114 11.51 23.41 -46.28
C GLY A 114 11.00 21.98 -46.06
N SER A 115 11.33 21.05 -46.95
CA SER A 115 10.83 19.66 -46.93
C SER A 115 11.85 18.73 -46.28
N TRP A 116 11.55 18.27 -45.08
CA TRP A 116 12.39 17.34 -44.32
C TRP A 116 11.53 16.37 -43.50
N ASP A 117 12.12 15.23 -43.15
CA ASP A 117 11.57 14.26 -42.22
C ASP A 117 12.61 13.86 -41.16
N ILE A 118 12.11 13.40 -40.01
CA ILE A 118 12.93 12.75 -38.98
C ILE A 118 12.73 11.24 -39.14
N ARG A 119 13.82 10.52 -39.38
CA ARG A 119 13.85 9.06 -39.50
C ARG A 119 14.21 8.45 -38.15
N GLY A 120 13.42 7.45 -37.75
CA GLY A 120 13.51 6.88 -36.42
C GLY A 120 13.16 7.94 -35.36
N ASN A 121 14.17 8.49 -34.69
CA ASN A 121 14.01 9.55 -33.68
C ASN A 121 15.18 10.54 -33.61
N SER A 122 16.22 10.35 -34.43
CA SER A 122 17.50 11.05 -34.31
C SER A 122 18.03 11.60 -35.62
N ASP A 123 17.52 11.12 -36.76
CA ASP A 123 18.16 11.35 -38.05
C ASP A 123 17.29 12.31 -38.85
N CYS A 124 17.83 13.48 -39.19
CA CYS A 124 17.18 14.44 -40.07
C CYS A 124 17.54 14.11 -41.51
N HIS A 125 16.51 14.06 -42.37
CA HIS A 125 16.65 13.89 -43.81
C HIS A 125 15.97 15.04 -44.56
N CYS A 126 16.71 15.72 -45.42
CA CYS A 126 16.20 16.75 -46.31
C CYS A 126 15.80 16.15 -47.66
N GLN A 127 14.55 16.38 -48.07
CA GLN A 127 13.94 15.67 -49.20
C GLN A 127 14.14 16.36 -50.56
N CYS A 128 14.53 17.64 -50.56
CA CYS A 128 14.74 18.35 -51.81
C CYS A 128 15.99 17.82 -52.56
N ARG A 129 16.08 18.14 -53.85
CA ARG A 129 17.26 17.79 -54.65
C ARG A 129 18.42 18.75 -54.38
N ASN A 130 19.64 18.26 -54.55
CA ASN A 130 20.89 19.05 -54.47
C ASN A 130 21.09 19.79 -53.14
N ILE A 131 20.75 19.15 -52.01
CA ILE A 131 21.01 19.68 -50.68
C ILE A 131 22.53 19.78 -50.45
N ASP A 132 22.98 20.98 -50.12
CA ASP A 132 24.36 21.30 -49.77
C ASP A 132 24.68 20.94 -48.31
N TRP A 133 23.74 21.21 -47.39
CA TRP A 133 23.85 20.85 -45.98
C TRP A 133 22.50 20.57 -45.31
N THR A 134 22.57 19.79 -44.23
CA THR A 134 21.45 19.52 -43.31
C THR A 134 21.89 19.79 -41.88
N SER A 135 20.98 20.34 -41.07
CA SER A 135 21.18 20.57 -39.64
C SER A 135 20.02 19.98 -38.85
N ALA A 136 20.33 19.32 -37.73
CA ALA A 136 19.36 18.82 -36.76
C ALA A 136 19.45 19.61 -35.47
N ARG A 137 18.29 20.02 -34.93
CA ARG A 137 18.17 20.44 -33.54
C ARG A 137 18.01 19.19 -32.69
N CYS A 138 19.02 18.90 -31.87
CA CYS A 138 19.12 17.70 -31.08
C CYS A 138 18.91 18.05 -29.60
N CYS A 139 17.90 17.47 -28.95
CA CYS A 139 17.60 17.75 -27.55
C CYS A 139 17.54 16.48 -26.71
N LYS A 140 17.85 16.60 -25.42
CA LYS A 140 17.63 15.57 -24.40
C LYS A 140 17.16 16.22 -23.11
N ILE A 141 16.50 15.43 -22.27
CA ILE A 141 16.24 15.82 -20.88
C ILE A 141 17.51 15.52 -20.08
N GLY A 142 18.00 16.51 -19.34
CA GLY A 142 19.19 16.35 -18.50
C GLY A 142 19.11 17.23 -17.26
N LEU A 143 20.07 17.05 -16.36
CA LEU A 143 20.25 17.96 -15.23
C LEU A 143 21.17 19.09 -15.66
N LEU A 144 20.82 20.33 -15.30
CA LEU A 144 21.75 21.44 -15.38
C LEU A 144 22.92 21.14 -14.42
N SER A 145 24.12 21.02 -14.98
CA SER A 145 25.36 21.05 -14.19
C SER A 145 25.67 22.51 -13.89
N GLU A 146 25.50 22.93 -12.64
CA GLU A 146 26.06 24.19 -12.11
C GLU A 146 27.60 24.16 -12.13
#